data_AF-A0A4Q7DL44-F1
#
_entry.id   AF-A0A4Q7DL44-F1
#
_cell.length_a   1.000
_cell.length_b   1.000
_cell.length_c   1.000
_cell.angle_alpha   90.00
_cell.angle_beta   90.00
_cell.angle_gamma   90.00
#
_symmetry.space_group_name_H-M   'P 1'
#
loop_
_entity.id
_entity.type
_entity.pdbx_description
1 polymer ?
#
loop_
_entity_poly.entity_id
_entity_poly.type
_entity_poly.pdbx_seq_one_letter_code
_entity_poly.pdbx_strand_id
1 'polypeptide(L)'
;MLKTPLDIIYKASRAEDHVLEEKFRSIIAKLYRYEIFKPILDLTATLCFKGLLTFVIYDRRFFELDEGNCRTIESGYVVKMLNRFRRNRLYTITIKSIQPHIIVHELAHMMEKECIEDIASFDRCIMEDVKSNNTRSITLQSAVKQVLVVEVNTYPVDQRSSELFARFFQLVSMAKEVQGYKAEYSYALKDVYQFFERVVALLSKELFNTVHNSVDKNIALYSQQYIVPVDDIEHKWSEEKVQKLHHQANAAKKWQKAIKSIKDY
;
A
#
# COMPACT_ATOMS: atom_id res chain seq x y z
N MET A 1 -27.18 -9.39 6.29
CA MET A 1 -26.33 -9.40 5.08
C MET A 1 -24.89 -9.62 5.54
N LEU A 2 -24.24 -10.69 5.09
CA LEU A 2 -22.81 -10.92 5.38
C LEU A 2 -22.03 -9.75 4.77
N LYS A 3 -21.21 -9.07 5.57
CA LYS A 3 -20.38 -7.96 5.07
C LYS A 3 -19.20 -8.56 4.31
N THR A 4 -19.00 -8.17 3.06
CA THR A 4 -17.81 -8.59 2.31
C THR A 4 -16.54 -7.97 2.92
N PRO A 5 -15.33 -8.53 2.67
CA PRO A 5 -14.08 -7.91 3.13
C PRO A 5 -13.93 -6.45 2.70
N LEU A 6 -14.37 -6.11 1.48
CA LEU A 6 -14.40 -4.73 0.98
C LEU A 6 -15.35 -3.85 1.79
N ASP A 7 -16.59 -4.29 2.03
CA ASP A 7 -17.57 -3.53 2.84
C ASP A 7 -17.08 -3.26 4.26
N ILE A 8 -16.32 -4.20 4.82
CA ILE A 8 -15.74 -4.07 6.16
C ILE A 8 -14.71 -2.94 6.16
N ILE A 9 -13.77 -2.94 5.21
CA ILE A 9 -12.75 -1.89 5.08
C ILE A 9 -13.43 -0.54 4.84
N TYR A 10 -14.38 -0.46 3.92
CA TYR A 10 -15.04 0.79 3.56
C TYR A 10 -15.81 1.40 4.73
N LYS A 11 -16.47 0.58 5.56
CA LYS A 11 -17.15 1.06 6.78
C LYS A 11 -16.19 1.56 7.86
N ALA A 12 -14.93 1.12 7.83
CA ALA A 12 -13.88 1.59 8.72
C ALA A 12 -13.12 2.81 8.17
N SER A 13 -13.48 3.29 6.98
CA SER A 13 -12.86 4.45 6.34
C SER A 13 -13.68 5.72 6.51
N ARG A 14 -13.00 6.85 6.67
CA ARG A 14 -13.58 8.19 6.64
C ARG A 14 -12.79 9.03 5.65
N ALA A 15 -13.47 9.62 4.67
CA ALA A 15 -12.87 10.52 3.70
C ALA A 15 -13.41 11.94 3.85
N GLU A 16 -12.60 12.95 3.50
CA GLU A 16 -13.03 14.35 3.45
C GLU A 16 -14.12 14.60 2.40
N ASP A 17 -14.08 13.88 1.28
CA ASP A 17 -15.09 13.95 0.24
C ASP A 17 -15.36 12.59 -0.43
N HIS A 18 -16.49 12.51 -1.13
CA HIS A 18 -16.96 11.30 -1.81
C HIS A 18 -16.04 10.86 -2.96
N VAL A 19 -15.32 11.79 -3.63
CA VAL A 19 -14.41 11.45 -4.73
C VAL A 19 -13.18 10.74 -4.19
N LEU A 20 -12.64 11.18 -3.06
CA LEU A 20 -11.54 10.51 -2.37
C LEU A 20 -11.97 9.13 -1.87
N GLU A 21 -13.17 9.03 -1.31
CA GLU A 21 -13.74 7.76 -0.88
C GLU A 21 -13.83 6.75 -2.03
N GLU A 22 -14.43 7.12 -3.15
CA GLU A 22 -14.56 6.26 -4.34
C GLU A 22 -13.20 5.84 -4.91
N LYS A 23 -12.23 6.76 -4.96
CA LYS A 23 -10.86 6.44 -5.40
C LYS A 23 -10.20 5.41 -4.48
N PHE A 24 -10.31 5.61 -3.16
CA PHE A 24 -9.76 4.67 -2.18
C PHE A 24 -10.43 3.30 -2.33
N ARG A 25 -11.76 3.26 -2.43
CA ARG A 25 -12.53 2.02 -2.62
C ARG A 25 -12.08 1.26 -3.86
N SER A 26 -11.96 1.97 -4.99
CA SER A 26 -11.49 1.43 -6.26
C SER A 26 -10.08 0.85 -6.16
N ILE A 27 -9.15 1.54 -5.50
CA ILE A 27 -7.79 1.04 -5.31
C ILE A 27 -7.77 -0.22 -4.43
N ILE A 28 -8.48 -0.24 -3.30
CA ILE A 28 -8.54 -1.44 -2.42
C ILE A 28 -9.12 -2.63 -3.18
N ALA A 29 -10.20 -2.44 -3.95
CA ALA A 29 -10.78 -3.49 -4.77
C ALA A 29 -9.79 -3.98 -5.84
N LYS A 30 -9.04 -3.06 -6.48
CA LYS A 30 -7.99 -3.40 -7.44
C LYS A 30 -6.87 -4.22 -6.79
N LEU A 31 -6.41 -3.83 -5.60
CA LEU A 31 -5.34 -4.52 -4.88
C LEU A 31 -5.71 -5.95 -4.49
N TYR A 32 -6.98 -6.20 -4.12
CA TYR A 32 -7.49 -7.55 -3.82
C TYR A 32 -7.41 -8.53 -5.00
N ARG A 33 -7.22 -8.05 -6.23
CA ARG A 33 -7.05 -8.91 -7.41
C ARG A 33 -5.70 -9.61 -7.44
N TYR A 34 -4.71 -9.11 -6.69
CA TYR A 34 -3.35 -9.63 -6.67
C TYR A 34 -3.11 -10.51 -5.46
N GLU A 35 -2.68 -11.74 -5.70
CA GLU A 35 -2.44 -12.74 -4.65
C GLU A 35 -1.45 -12.25 -3.58
N ILE A 36 -0.39 -11.54 -3.98
CA ILE A 36 0.63 -11.01 -3.06
C ILE A 36 0.07 -10.04 -2.01
N PHE A 37 -1.03 -9.31 -2.32
CA PHE A 37 -1.63 -8.36 -1.39
C PHE A 37 -2.76 -8.97 -0.56
N LYS A 38 -3.27 -10.15 -0.93
CA LYS A 38 -4.38 -10.79 -0.23
C LYS A 38 -4.12 -10.95 1.28
N PRO A 39 -2.95 -11.45 1.75
CA PRO A 39 -2.72 -11.61 3.18
C PRO A 39 -2.77 -10.29 3.96
N ILE A 40 -2.16 -9.23 3.41
CA ILE A 40 -2.19 -7.87 3.98
C ILE A 40 -3.63 -7.37 4.07
N LEU A 41 -4.41 -7.53 3.00
CA LEU A 41 -5.77 -7.02 2.91
C LEU A 41 -6.77 -7.81 3.77
N ASP A 42 -6.59 -9.12 3.89
CA ASP A 42 -7.38 -9.98 4.77
C ASP A 42 -7.14 -9.63 6.24
N LEU A 43 -5.87 -9.38 6.62
CA LEU A 43 -5.52 -8.92 7.96
C LEU A 43 -6.14 -7.54 8.23
N THR A 44 -6.04 -6.63 7.25
CA THR A 44 -6.66 -5.30 7.29
C THR A 44 -8.15 -5.39 7.54
N ALA A 45 -8.88 -6.18 6.75
CA ALA A 45 -10.31 -6.37 6.92
C ALA A 45 -10.64 -7.01 8.27
N THR A 46 -9.83 -7.96 8.74
CA THR A 46 -9.98 -8.58 10.06
C THR A 46 -9.87 -7.55 11.20
N LEU A 47 -8.89 -6.66 11.13
CA LEU A 47 -8.71 -5.61 12.13
C LEU A 47 -9.82 -4.56 12.07
N CYS A 48 -10.26 -4.16 10.88
CA CYS A 48 -11.41 -3.28 10.69
C CYS A 48 -12.70 -3.92 11.25
N PHE A 49 -12.92 -5.21 11.01
CA PHE A 49 -14.07 -5.96 11.54
C PHE A 49 -14.08 -5.98 13.07
N LYS A 50 -12.91 -6.08 13.68
CA LYS A 50 -12.72 -6.03 15.14
C LYS A 50 -12.74 -4.60 15.71
N GLY A 51 -12.85 -3.57 14.87
CA GLY A 51 -12.76 -2.16 15.30
C GLY A 51 -11.37 -1.73 15.76
N LEU A 52 -10.32 -2.46 15.37
CA LEU A 52 -8.93 -2.20 15.75
C LEU A 52 -8.16 -1.38 14.71
N LEU A 53 -8.72 -1.19 13.51
CA LEU A 53 -8.12 -0.40 12.44
C LEU A 53 -9.16 0.52 11.81
N THR A 54 -8.79 1.79 11.64
CA THR A 54 -9.58 2.78 10.90
C THR A 54 -8.73 3.52 9.87
N PHE A 55 -9.37 3.99 8.80
CA PHE A 55 -8.73 4.81 7.78
C PHE A 55 -9.23 6.24 7.85
N VAL A 56 -8.31 7.19 7.71
CA VAL A 56 -8.62 8.61 7.55
C VAL A 56 -8.00 9.09 6.24
N ILE A 57 -8.83 9.57 5.32
CA ILE A 57 -8.46 9.89 3.94
C ILE A 57 -8.72 11.38 3.70
N TYR A 58 -7.68 12.12 3.35
CA TYR A 58 -7.79 13.55 3.05
C TYR A 58 -6.77 13.97 2.00
N ASP A 59 -7.06 15.05 1.26
CA ASP A 59 -6.20 15.54 0.19
C ASP A 59 -5.44 16.79 0.65
N ARG A 60 -4.27 16.61 1.25
CA ARG A 60 -3.38 17.74 1.60
C ARG A 60 -2.34 17.95 0.52
N ARG A 61 -2.70 18.72 -0.51
CA ARG A 61 -1.76 19.13 -1.59
C ARG A 61 -0.77 20.22 -1.17
N PHE A 62 -0.87 20.76 0.03
CA PHE A 62 -0.04 21.88 0.49
C PHE A 62 0.36 21.67 1.95
N PHE A 63 1.67 21.69 2.22
CA PHE A 63 2.35 21.83 3.53
C PHE A 63 2.88 20.59 4.29
N GLU A 64 2.62 19.34 3.88
CA GLU A 64 3.24 18.17 4.52
C GLU A 64 3.99 17.31 3.48
N LEU A 65 5.28 17.04 3.71
CA LEU A 65 6.15 16.19 2.85
C LEU A 65 5.84 14.70 2.97
N ASP A 66 4.99 14.33 3.91
CA ASP A 66 4.63 12.96 4.25
C ASP A 66 3.34 12.58 3.52
N GLU A 67 3.36 11.52 2.70
CA GLU A 67 2.28 11.12 1.78
C GLU A 67 1.23 10.18 2.41
N GLY A 68 1.52 9.64 3.60
CA GLY A 68 0.66 8.74 4.39
C GLY A 68 1.31 8.44 5.74
N ASN A 69 0.54 7.97 6.72
CA ASN A 69 1.15 7.40 7.93
C ASN A 69 0.28 6.37 8.64
N CYS A 70 0.91 5.32 9.15
CA CYS A 70 0.30 4.33 10.02
C CYS A 70 0.63 4.64 11.49
N ARG A 71 -0.31 5.24 12.21
CA ARG A 71 -0.18 5.51 13.64
C ARG A 71 -0.73 4.35 14.46
N THR A 72 0.08 3.85 15.39
CA THR A 72 -0.32 2.84 16.37
C THR A 72 -0.54 3.52 17.72
N ILE A 73 -1.74 3.40 18.27
CA ILE A 73 -2.03 3.75 19.66
C ILE A 73 -2.05 2.43 20.42
N GLU A 74 -0.99 2.15 21.18
CA GLU A 74 -0.99 0.99 22.07
C GLU A 74 -1.91 1.28 23.25
N SER A 75 -3.12 0.70 23.23
CA SER A 75 -4.01 0.70 24.39
C SER A 75 -3.95 -0.65 25.07
N GLY A 76 -3.26 -0.74 26.20
CA GLY A 76 -3.21 -1.96 27.01
C GLY A 76 -4.58 -2.23 27.64
N TYR A 77 -5.47 -2.94 26.95
CA TYR A 77 -6.70 -3.45 27.55
C TYR A 77 -6.49 -4.89 28.02
N VAL A 78 -6.63 -5.12 29.33
CA VAL A 78 -6.73 -6.47 29.90
C VAL A 78 -8.13 -6.99 29.57
N VAL A 79 -8.24 -7.92 28.63
CA VAL A 79 -9.49 -8.66 28.39
C VAL A 79 -9.72 -9.57 29.60
N LYS A 80 -10.52 -9.13 30.57
CA LYS A 80 -10.80 -9.83 31.85
C LYS A 80 -11.32 -11.28 31.73
N MET A 81 -11.69 -11.76 30.54
CA MET A 81 -12.35 -13.05 30.36
C MET A 81 -11.40 -14.23 30.07
N LEU A 82 -10.16 -13.95 29.69
CA LEU A 82 -9.13 -14.96 29.43
C LEU A 82 -7.83 -14.42 30.01
N ASN A 83 -7.17 -15.17 30.89
CA ASN A 83 -5.83 -14.86 31.45
C ASN A 83 -4.71 -14.85 30.38
N ARG A 84 -4.98 -14.32 29.18
CA ARG A 84 -4.02 -14.01 28.13
C ARG A 84 -4.03 -12.48 27.96
N PHE A 85 -2.96 -11.85 28.43
CA PHE A 85 -2.62 -10.49 28.01
C PHE A 85 -2.41 -10.49 26.49
N ARG A 86 -3.44 -10.19 25.71
CA ARG A 86 -3.28 -9.75 24.32
C ARG A 86 -3.28 -8.24 24.34
N ARG A 87 -2.12 -7.63 24.04
CA ARG A 87 -2.05 -6.20 23.72
C ARG A 87 -2.78 -6.03 22.39
N ASN A 88 -4.04 -5.59 22.43
CA ASN A 88 -4.74 -5.22 21.22
C ASN A 88 -4.24 -3.83 20.81
N ARG A 89 -3.56 -3.74 19.67
CA ARG A 89 -3.11 -2.48 19.11
C ARG A 89 -4.26 -1.82 18.34
N LEU A 90 -4.42 -0.51 18.53
CA LEU A 90 -5.34 0.29 17.75
C LEU A 90 -4.55 1.03 16.68
N TYR A 91 -5.02 0.93 15.44
CA TYR A 91 -4.38 1.51 14.28
C TYR A 91 -5.26 2.58 13.65
N THR A 92 -4.63 3.69 13.30
CA THR A 92 -5.18 4.70 12.40
C THR A 92 -4.24 4.86 11.24
N ILE A 93 -4.69 4.47 10.05
CA ILE A 93 -3.94 4.69 8.81
C ILE A 93 -4.48 5.96 8.15
N THR A 94 -3.58 6.91 7.96
CA THR A 94 -3.84 8.17 7.30
C THR A 94 -3.34 8.09 5.86
N ILE A 95 -4.21 8.32 4.88
CA ILE A 95 -3.85 8.37 3.46
C ILE A 95 -3.99 9.80 2.96
N LYS A 96 -2.87 10.44 2.62
CA LYS A 96 -2.84 11.84 2.16
C LYS A 96 -2.75 11.96 0.65
N SER A 97 -2.21 10.93 0.00
CA SER A 97 -2.18 10.78 -1.46
C SER A 97 -2.68 9.38 -1.82
N ILE A 98 -3.80 9.34 -2.55
CA ILE A 98 -4.52 8.09 -2.86
C ILE A 98 -3.86 7.41 -4.06
N GLN A 99 -2.77 6.70 -3.79
CA GLN A 99 -2.06 5.88 -4.76
C GLN A 99 -1.86 4.46 -4.21
N PRO A 100 -1.84 3.43 -5.07
CA PRO A 100 -1.70 2.04 -4.62
C PRO A 100 -0.49 1.83 -3.73
N HIS A 101 0.63 2.45 -4.08
CA HIS A 101 1.90 2.24 -3.39
C HIS A 101 2.00 2.88 -2.02
N ILE A 102 1.35 4.02 -1.82
CA ILE A 102 1.23 4.65 -0.51
C ILE A 102 0.34 3.81 0.39
N ILE A 103 -0.83 3.40 -0.12
CA ILE A 103 -1.76 2.56 0.66
C ILE A 103 -1.06 1.26 1.08
N VAL A 104 -0.42 0.57 0.13
CA VAL A 104 0.27 -0.70 0.41
C VAL A 104 1.44 -0.51 1.39
N HIS A 105 2.19 0.58 1.29
CA HIS A 105 3.26 0.92 2.23
C HIS A 105 2.74 1.00 3.68
N GLU A 106 1.66 1.76 3.91
CA GLU A 106 1.07 1.88 5.25
C GLU A 106 0.49 0.57 5.78
N LEU A 107 -0.16 -0.21 4.91
CA LEU A 107 -0.69 -1.52 5.29
C LEU A 107 0.44 -2.52 5.63
N ALA A 108 1.59 -2.41 4.97
CA ALA A 108 2.75 -3.25 5.25
C ALA A 108 3.33 -2.95 6.64
N HIS A 109 3.45 -1.68 7.04
CA HIS A 109 3.83 -1.34 8.42
C HIS A 109 2.86 -1.88 9.46
N MET A 110 1.54 -1.87 9.17
CA MET A 110 0.55 -2.48 10.05
C MET A 110 0.77 -3.99 10.17
N MET A 111 0.96 -4.69 9.04
CA MET A 111 1.19 -6.14 9.01
C MET A 111 2.48 -6.52 9.74
N GLU A 112 3.56 -5.77 9.53
CA GLU A 112 4.84 -5.99 10.21
C GLU A 112 4.65 -5.96 11.71
N LYS A 113 4.07 -4.89 12.24
CA LYS A 113 3.80 -4.77 13.67
C LYS A 113 2.95 -5.95 14.18
N GLU A 114 1.87 -6.30 13.48
CA GLU A 114 0.93 -7.34 13.94
C GLU A 114 1.47 -8.77 13.88
N CYS A 115 2.34 -9.09 12.92
CA CYS A 115 2.66 -10.47 12.59
C CYS A 115 4.16 -10.81 12.60
N ILE A 116 5.05 -9.82 12.69
CA ILE A 116 6.50 -10.03 12.65
C ILE A 116 7.09 -9.73 14.01
N GLU A 117 7.55 -10.77 14.70
CA GLU A 117 8.29 -10.62 15.96
C GLU A 117 9.79 -10.38 15.73
N ASP A 118 10.34 -10.92 14.63
CA ASP A 118 11.73 -10.74 14.21
C ASP A 118 11.83 -10.47 12.70
N ILE A 119 12.22 -9.24 12.35
CA ILE A 119 12.37 -8.78 10.97
C ILE A 119 13.73 -9.17 10.36
N ALA A 120 14.68 -9.67 11.15
CA ALA A 120 16.04 -9.94 10.69
C ALA A 120 16.11 -10.99 9.55
N SER A 121 15.20 -11.97 9.54
CA SER A 121 15.10 -12.94 8.45
C SER A 121 14.69 -12.29 7.14
N PHE A 122 13.76 -11.33 7.18
CA PHE A 122 13.39 -10.54 6.01
C PHE A 122 14.57 -9.70 5.52
N ASP A 123 15.25 -8.98 6.42
CA ASP A 123 16.41 -8.14 6.10
C ASP A 123 17.51 -8.93 5.38
N ARG A 124 17.81 -10.14 5.87
CA ARG A 124 18.80 -11.02 5.26
C ARG A 124 18.39 -11.41 3.84
N CYS A 125 17.16 -11.88 3.65
CA CYS A 125 16.68 -12.31 2.33
C CYS A 125 16.69 -11.15 1.31
N ILE A 126 16.19 -9.97 1.71
CA ILE A 126 16.14 -8.83 0.79
C ILE A 126 17.53 -8.31 0.45
N MET A 127 18.47 -8.31 1.41
CA MET A 127 19.85 -7.92 1.15
C MET A 127 20.57 -8.91 0.23
N GLU A 128 20.32 -10.20 0.35
CA GLU A 128 20.86 -11.22 -0.56
C GLU A 128 20.30 -11.05 -1.98
N ASP A 129 19.01 -10.81 -2.13
CA ASP A 129 18.37 -10.56 -3.44
C ASP A 129 18.94 -9.29 -4.09
N VAL A 130 19.02 -8.18 -3.35
CA VAL A 130 19.60 -6.91 -3.84
C VAL A 130 21.07 -7.08 -4.25
N LYS A 131 21.88 -7.81 -3.47
CA LYS A 131 23.29 -8.07 -3.80
C LYS A 131 23.46 -8.96 -5.02
N SER A 132 22.57 -9.93 -5.22
CA SER A 132 22.64 -10.85 -6.34
C SER A 132 22.42 -10.16 -7.69
N ASN A 133 21.69 -9.04 -7.69
CA ASN A 133 21.38 -8.20 -8.85
C ASN A 133 21.10 -9.01 -10.13
N ASN A 134 20.21 -9.98 -10.04
CA ASN A 134 19.97 -10.99 -11.07
C ASN A 134 19.08 -10.52 -12.23
N THR A 135 18.56 -9.28 -12.21
CA THR A 135 17.66 -8.78 -13.27
C THR A 135 18.40 -8.11 -14.42
N ARG A 136 17.86 -8.28 -15.63
CA ARG A 136 18.25 -7.51 -16.82
C ARG A 136 17.46 -6.21 -16.98
N SER A 137 16.43 -5.99 -16.16
CA SER A 137 15.57 -4.81 -16.23
C SER A 137 16.25 -3.60 -15.58
N ILE A 138 16.78 -2.71 -16.40
CA ILE A 138 17.42 -1.45 -15.96
C ILE A 138 16.43 -0.61 -15.14
N THR A 139 15.15 -0.60 -15.53
CA THR A 139 14.15 0.21 -14.85
C THR A 139 13.78 -0.35 -13.48
N LEU A 140 13.75 -1.68 -13.32
CA LEU A 140 13.61 -2.31 -12.01
C LEU A 140 14.84 -2.04 -11.13
N GLN A 141 16.07 -2.14 -11.68
CA GLN A 141 17.28 -1.80 -10.92
C GLN A 141 17.26 -0.35 -10.42
N SER A 142 16.82 0.59 -11.25
CA SER A 142 16.66 1.99 -10.87
C SER A 142 15.66 2.14 -9.73
N ALA A 143 14.50 1.47 -9.83
CA ALA A 143 13.48 1.49 -8.79
C ALA A 143 13.97 0.90 -7.46
N VAL A 144 14.66 -0.25 -7.51
CA VAL A 144 15.27 -0.89 -6.33
C VAL A 144 16.26 0.04 -5.67
N LYS A 145 17.16 0.65 -6.44
CA LYS A 145 18.14 1.60 -5.90
C LYS A 145 17.46 2.80 -5.25
N GLN A 146 16.46 3.38 -5.90
CA GLN A 146 15.78 4.55 -5.38
C GLN A 146 14.96 4.22 -4.12
N VAL A 147 14.06 3.24 -4.21
CA VAL A 147 13.06 2.93 -3.18
C VAL A 147 13.66 2.17 -1.99
N LEU A 148 14.55 1.19 -2.23
CA LEU A 148 15.06 0.32 -1.16
C LEU A 148 16.42 0.77 -0.60
N VAL A 149 17.15 1.64 -1.29
CA VAL A 149 18.47 2.10 -0.85
C VAL A 149 18.47 3.60 -0.55
N VAL A 150 18.15 4.46 -1.52
CA VAL A 150 18.22 5.91 -1.32
C VAL A 150 17.21 6.37 -0.28
N GLU A 151 15.94 5.99 -0.44
CA GLU A 151 14.86 6.43 0.45
C GLU A 151 14.99 5.84 1.86
N VAL A 152 15.26 4.53 1.98
CA VAL A 152 15.47 3.87 3.29
C VAL A 152 16.63 4.49 4.07
N ASN A 153 17.70 4.92 3.40
CA ASN A 153 18.85 5.53 4.08
C ASN A 153 18.56 6.91 4.69
N THR A 154 17.44 7.55 4.32
CA THR A 154 17.00 8.81 4.93
C THR A 154 16.42 8.62 6.33
N TYR A 155 16.05 7.39 6.69
CA TYR A 155 15.46 7.06 7.99
C TYR A 155 16.53 6.75 9.06
N PRO A 156 16.21 6.98 10.35
CA PRO A 156 17.01 6.52 11.49
C PRO A 156 17.31 5.03 11.41
N VAL A 157 18.52 4.63 11.84
CA VAL A 157 19.03 3.25 11.67
C VAL A 157 18.10 2.20 12.28
N ASP A 158 17.51 2.51 13.43
CA ASP A 158 16.57 1.66 14.17
C ASP A 158 15.21 1.48 13.47
N GLN A 159 14.89 2.32 12.47
CA GLN A 159 13.64 2.25 11.70
C GLN A 159 13.82 1.59 10.33
N ARG A 160 15.06 1.46 9.85
CA ARG A 160 15.35 1.04 8.47
C ARG A 160 14.80 -0.32 8.10
N SER A 161 14.81 -1.29 9.02
CA SER A 161 14.27 -2.63 8.72
C SER A 161 12.76 -2.62 8.49
N SER A 162 12.00 -1.91 9.35
CA SER A 162 10.56 -1.76 9.18
C SER A 162 10.22 -1.00 7.90
N GLU A 163 10.98 0.05 7.58
CA GLU A 163 10.85 0.80 6.33
C GLU A 163 11.18 -0.06 5.11
N LEU A 164 12.26 -0.85 5.17
CA LEU A 164 12.67 -1.72 4.09
C LEU A 164 11.60 -2.77 3.77
N PHE A 165 10.92 -3.28 4.80
CA PHE A 165 9.78 -4.16 4.65
C PHE A 165 8.59 -3.48 3.96
N ALA A 166 8.21 -2.28 4.40
CA ALA A 166 7.12 -1.54 3.77
C ALA A 166 7.45 -1.14 2.32
N ARG A 167 8.69 -0.72 2.08
CA ARG A 167 9.22 -0.32 0.77
C ARG A 167 9.28 -1.48 -0.22
N PHE A 168 9.48 -2.73 0.23
CA PHE A 168 9.35 -3.90 -0.64
C PHE A 168 7.93 -4.01 -1.21
N PHE A 169 6.90 -3.96 -0.37
CA PHE A 169 5.52 -4.02 -0.83
C PHE A 169 5.13 -2.79 -1.65
N GLN A 170 5.65 -1.61 -1.30
CA GLN A 170 5.55 -0.41 -2.13
C GLN A 170 6.09 -0.66 -3.54
N LEU A 171 7.29 -1.22 -3.66
CA LEU A 171 7.90 -1.58 -4.95
C LEU A 171 7.01 -2.56 -5.72
N VAL A 172 6.51 -3.63 -5.08
CA VAL A 172 5.58 -4.59 -5.72
C VAL A 172 4.35 -3.86 -6.30
N SER A 173 3.80 -2.90 -5.55
CA SER A 173 2.62 -2.12 -5.98
C SER A 173 2.93 -0.98 -6.97
N MET A 174 4.19 -0.71 -7.26
CA MET A 174 4.64 0.26 -8.27
C MET A 174 4.77 -0.37 -9.68
N ALA A 175 4.64 -1.70 -9.78
CA ALA A 175 4.62 -2.41 -11.06
C ALA A 175 3.50 -1.90 -11.98
N LYS A 176 3.72 -2.03 -13.30
CA LYS A 176 2.78 -1.59 -14.35
C LYS A 176 1.38 -2.12 -14.12
N GLU A 177 1.27 -3.41 -13.81
CA GLU A 177 0.06 -4.17 -13.48
C GLU A 177 -0.79 -3.42 -12.46
N VAL A 178 -0.15 -2.98 -11.38
CA VAL A 178 -0.84 -2.34 -10.25
C VAL A 178 -1.10 -0.85 -10.50
N GLN A 179 -0.15 -0.10 -11.05
CA GLN A 179 -0.26 1.36 -11.20
C GLN A 179 -0.85 1.86 -12.51
N GLY A 180 -0.87 1.04 -13.56
CA GLY A 180 -1.29 1.48 -14.89
C GLY A 180 -0.36 2.56 -15.45
N TYR A 181 -0.94 3.59 -16.07
CA TYR A 181 -0.18 4.65 -16.78
C TYR A 181 0.70 5.51 -15.85
N LYS A 182 0.47 5.47 -14.54
CA LYS A 182 1.26 6.21 -13.53
C LYS A 182 2.52 5.48 -13.08
N ALA A 183 2.79 4.28 -13.60
CA ALA A 183 3.94 3.48 -13.22
C ALA A 183 5.26 4.19 -13.60
N GLU A 184 5.87 4.87 -12.63
CA GLU A 184 7.07 5.70 -12.76
C GLU A 184 8.25 4.95 -13.41
N TYR A 185 8.50 3.72 -12.96
CA TYR A 185 9.62 2.90 -13.40
C TYR A 185 9.25 1.86 -14.45
N SER A 186 7.97 1.72 -14.81
CA SER A 186 7.55 0.92 -15.95
C SER A 186 8.09 -0.54 -16.00
N TYR A 187 8.35 -1.20 -14.86
CA TYR A 187 8.68 -2.63 -14.80
C TYR A 187 7.43 -3.49 -14.62
N ALA A 188 7.54 -4.79 -14.95
CA ALA A 188 6.47 -5.76 -14.76
C ALA A 188 6.54 -6.38 -13.36
N LEU A 189 5.39 -6.79 -12.83
CA LEU A 189 5.27 -7.44 -11.53
C LEU A 189 6.06 -8.75 -11.47
N LYS A 190 6.07 -9.50 -12.59
CA LYS A 190 6.87 -10.73 -12.74
C LYS A 190 8.37 -10.47 -12.56
N ASP A 191 8.88 -9.34 -13.03
CA ASP A 191 10.29 -8.98 -12.88
C ASP A 191 10.64 -8.78 -11.40
N VAL A 192 9.71 -8.22 -10.61
CA VAL A 192 9.87 -8.05 -9.16
C VAL A 192 9.96 -9.42 -8.47
N TYR A 193 9.06 -10.36 -8.80
CA TYR A 193 9.09 -11.70 -8.20
C TYR A 193 10.35 -12.49 -8.53
N GLN A 194 10.88 -12.33 -9.75
CA GLN A 194 12.15 -12.95 -10.14
C GLN A 194 13.35 -12.32 -9.46
N PHE A 195 13.34 -10.99 -9.27
CA PHE A 195 14.41 -10.29 -8.57
C PHE A 195 14.46 -10.66 -7.08
N PHE A 196 13.30 -10.74 -6.44
CA PHE A 196 13.14 -10.97 -5.00
C PHE A 196 12.74 -12.42 -4.67
N GLU A 197 13.36 -13.40 -5.33
CA GLU A 197 12.98 -14.81 -5.20
C GLU A 197 13.04 -15.29 -3.73
N ARG A 198 14.08 -14.90 -2.97
CA ARG A 198 14.23 -15.32 -1.57
C ARG A 198 13.17 -14.67 -0.69
N VAL A 199 12.91 -13.39 -0.89
CA VAL A 199 11.86 -12.68 -0.16
C VAL A 199 10.49 -13.29 -0.46
N VAL A 200 10.15 -13.53 -1.73
CA VAL A 200 8.87 -14.14 -2.12
C VAL A 200 8.72 -15.54 -1.52
N ALA A 201 9.79 -16.34 -1.49
CA ALA A 201 9.79 -17.65 -0.84
C ALA A 201 9.58 -17.56 0.67
N LEU A 202 10.25 -16.62 1.35
CA LEU A 202 10.09 -16.36 2.78
C LEU A 202 8.65 -15.95 3.11
N LEU A 203 8.10 -15.00 2.34
CA LEU A 203 6.73 -14.52 2.53
C LEU A 203 5.72 -15.66 2.43
N SER A 204 5.84 -16.48 1.39
CA SER A 204 4.90 -17.56 1.11
C SER A 204 4.98 -18.71 2.12
N LYS A 205 6.19 -19.06 2.58
CA LYS A 205 6.42 -20.21 3.47
C LYS A 205 6.25 -19.90 4.95
N GLU A 206 6.54 -18.67 5.36
CA GLU A 206 6.59 -18.31 6.77
C GLU A 206 5.59 -17.20 7.09
N LEU A 207 5.77 -16.00 6.51
CA LEU A 207 4.99 -14.84 6.93
C LEU A 207 3.50 -14.99 6.66
N PHE A 208 3.11 -15.43 5.46
CA PHE A 208 1.70 -15.58 5.10
C PHE A 208 1.00 -16.65 5.91
N ASN A 209 1.72 -17.67 6.40
CA ASN A 209 1.18 -18.64 7.34
C ASN A 209 0.89 -18.00 8.70
N THR A 210 1.80 -17.17 9.21
CA THR A 210 1.57 -16.39 10.45
C THR A 210 0.39 -15.44 10.30
N VAL A 211 0.31 -14.71 9.18
CA VAL A 211 -0.81 -13.80 8.87
C VAL A 211 -2.12 -14.57 8.81
N HIS A 212 -2.15 -15.73 8.15
CA HIS A 212 -3.36 -16.56 8.02
C HIS A 212 -3.93 -16.98 9.39
N ASN A 213 -3.07 -17.24 10.38
CA ASN A 213 -3.50 -17.57 11.74
C ASN A 213 -4.14 -16.39 12.48
N SER A 214 -3.88 -15.16 12.06
CA SER A 214 -4.42 -13.91 12.63
C SER A 214 -5.69 -13.41 11.93
N VAL A 215 -5.97 -13.92 10.72
CA VAL A 215 -7.09 -13.53 9.86
C VAL A 215 -8.39 -14.25 10.25
N ASP A 216 -9.51 -13.55 10.16
CA ASP A 216 -10.84 -14.17 10.29
C ASP A 216 -11.12 -15.13 9.12
N LYS A 217 -11.52 -16.36 9.44
CA LYS A 217 -11.72 -17.43 8.43
C LYS A 217 -12.76 -17.07 7.38
N ASN A 218 -13.82 -16.35 7.74
CA ASN A 218 -14.83 -15.93 6.77
C ASN A 218 -14.26 -14.86 5.84
N ILE A 219 -13.47 -13.93 6.37
CA ILE A 219 -12.80 -12.91 5.54
C ILE A 219 -11.87 -13.60 4.54
N ALA A 220 -11.01 -14.51 4.99
CA ALA A 220 -10.10 -15.26 4.11
C ALA A 220 -10.83 -16.04 3.01
N LEU A 221 -11.97 -16.65 3.35
CA LEU A 221 -12.81 -17.40 2.42
C LEU A 221 -13.47 -16.48 1.39
N TYR A 222 -14.13 -15.40 1.84
CA TYR A 222 -14.84 -14.50 0.94
C TYR A 222 -13.91 -13.65 0.07
N SER A 223 -12.69 -13.34 0.52
CA SER A 223 -11.75 -12.57 -0.30
C SER A 223 -11.14 -13.38 -1.45
N GLN A 224 -11.17 -14.72 -1.38
CA GLN A 224 -10.63 -15.58 -2.44
C GLN A 224 -11.30 -15.32 -3.80
N GLN A 225 -12.57 -14.94 -3.80
CA GLN A 225 -13.33 -14.66 -5.03
C GLN A 225 -12.81 -13.43 -5.80
N TYR A 226 -12.01 -12.57 -5.17
CA TYR A 226 -11.48 -11.37 -5.81
C TYR A 226 -10.19 -11.61 -6.59
N ILE A 227 -9.50 -12.72 -6.31
CA ILE A 227 -8.20 -13.03 -6.89
C ILE A 227 -8.36 -13.36 -8.37
N VAL A 228 -7.52 -12.74 -9.19
CA VAL A 228 -7.46 -12.95 -10.63
C VAL A 228 -6.03 -13.37 -10.99
N PRO A 229 -5.83 -14.36 -11.89
CA PRO A 229 -4.50 -14.68 -12.39
C PRO A 229 -3.83 -13.42 -12.96
N VAL A 230 -2.55 -13.20 -12.63
CA VAL A 230 -1.84 -11.96 -13.02
C VAL A 230 -1.89 -11.74 -14.54
N ASP A 231 -1.76 -12.82 -15.32
CA ASP A 231 -1.81 -12.79 -16.79
C ASP A 231 -3.18 -12.38 -17.34
N ASP A 232 -4.26 -12.57 -16.57
CA ASP A 232 -5.64 -12.23 -16.94
C ASP A 232 -6.06 -10.82 -16.47
N ILE A 233 -5.18 -10.09 -15.77
CA ILE A 233 -5.44 -8.72 -15.35
C ILE A 233 -5.28 -7.82 -16.57
N GLU A 234 -6.36 -7.64 -17.33
CA GLU A 234 -6.39 -6.73 -18.48
C GLU A 234 -6.01 -5.30 -18.08
N HIS A 235 -4.93 -4.80 -18.67
CA HIS A 235 -4.62 -3.39 -18.69
C HIS A 235 -5.57 -2.64 -19.60
N LYS A 236 -6.70 -2.20 -19.05
CA LYS A 236 -7.57 -1.26 -19.76
C LYS A 236 -7.02 0.16 -19.66
N TRP A 237 -6.03 0.44 -20.51
CA TRP A 237 -5.47 1.78 -20.75
C TRP A 237 -6.55 2.84 -21.01
N SER A 238 -7.72 2.43 -21.49
CA SER A 238 -8.86 3.29 -21.83
C SER A 238 -9.74 3.73 -20.65
N GLU A 239 -9.70 3.04 -19.50
CA GLU A 239 -10.60 3.33 -18.36
C GLU A 239 -10.03 4.42 -17.43
N GLU A 240 -8.73 4.71 -17.50
CA GLU A 240 -8.07 5.75 -16.71
C GLU A 240 -7.83 7.04 -17.52
N LYS A 241 -8.78 7.42 -18.40
CA LYS A 241 -8.83 8.79 -18.93
C LYS A 241 -8.93 9.74 -17.74
N VAL A 242 -7.82 10.43 -17.46
CA VAL A 242 -7.70 11.52 -16.51
C VAL A 242 -8.94 12.40 -16.65
N GLN A 243 -9.90 12.26 -15.72
CA GLN A 243 -10.83 13.35 -15.45
C GLN A 243 -9.97 14.46 -14.89
N LYS A 244 -9.40 15.27 -15.79
CA LYS A 244 -8.91 16.59 -15.41
C LYS A 244 -10.13 17.24 -14.81
N LEU A 245 -10.13 17.38 -13.48
CA LEU A 245 -11.05 18.23 -12.75
C LEU A 245 -10.74 19.68 -13.18
N HIS A 246 -11.09 20.01 -14.43
CA HIS A 246 -11.43 21.37 -14.75
C HIS A 246 -12.75 21.60 -14.01
N HIS A 247 -12.64 22.12 -12.79
CA HIS A 247 -13.70 22.99 -12.32
C HIS A 247 -13.89 24.04 -13.42
N GLN A 248 -14.95 23.87 -14.23
CA GLN A 248 -15.53 24.98 -14.95
C GLN A 248 -16.02 25.94 -13.87
N ALA A 249 -15.12 26.80 -13.41
CA ALA A 249 -15.51 28.03 -12.80
C ALA A 249 -16.32 28.77 -13.86
N ASN A 250 -17.64 28.72 -13.72
CA ASN A 250 -18.54 29.70 -14.31
C ASN A 250 -18.14 31.07 -13.75
N ALA A 251 -17.12 31.66 -14.34
CA ALA A 251 -16.71 33.03 -14.17
C ALA A 251 -16.37 33.56 -15.56
N ALA A 252 -17.43 33.79 -16.33
CA ALA A 252 -17.39 34.78 -17.37
C ALA A 252 -16.89 36.09 -16.74
N LYS A 253 -15.68 36.53 -17.09
CA LYS A 253 -15.36 37.95 -17.38
C LYS A 253 -13.94 38.12 -17.93
N LYS A 254 -13.94 38.54 -19.19
CA LYS A 254 -12.99 39.45 -19.84
C LYS A 254 -11.52 39.06 -19.88
N TRP A 255 -11.14 38.67 -21.10
CA TRP A 255 -9.88 39.04 -21.73
C TRP A 255 -9.45 40.46 -21.36
N GLN A 256 -8.22 40.63 -20.86
CA GLN A 256 -7.29 41.65 -21.37
C GLN A 256 -5.88 41.49 -20.80
N LYS A 257 -4.93 41.55 -21.74
CA LYS A 257 -3.54 42.02 -21.65
C LYS A 257 -2.46 41.08 -21.09
N ALA A 258 -1.85 40.39 -22.06
CA ALA A 258 -0.42 40.16 -22.23
C ALA A 258 0.53 40.94 -21.31
N ILE A 259 1.42 40.21 -20.64
CA ILE A 259 2.76 40.70 -20.26
C ILE A 259 3.78 39.63 -20.64
N LYS A 260 4.83 40.08 -21.32
CA LYS A 260 5.88 39.32 -22.00
C LYS A 260 6.90 38.71 -21.03
N SER A 261 7.46 37.60 -21.49
CA SER A 261 8.74 37.00 -21.10
C SER A 261 9.86 38.01 -20.87
N ILE A 262 10.62 37.83 -19.80
CA ILE A 262 12.01 38.27 -19.70
C ILE A 262 12.82 37.07 -19.19
N LYS A 263 13.50 36.40 -20.13
CA LYS A 263 14.85 35.89 -19.91
C LYS A 263 15.83 37.02 -20.32
N ASP A 264 17.09 36.82 -19.97
CA ASP A 264 18.30 37.64 -20.22
C ASP A 264 18.64 38.42 -18.94
N TYR A 265 19.73 38.16 -18.20
CA TYR A 265 21.06 37.62 -18.52
C TYR A 265 21.58 36.69 -17.41
#